data_AF-A0A2E9P740-F1
#
_entry.id   AF-A0A2E9P740-F1
#
_cell.length_a   1.000
_cell.length_b   1.000
_cell.length_c   1.000
_cell.angle_alpha   90.00
_cell.angle_beta   90.00
_cell.angle_gamma   90.00
#
_symmetry.space_group_name_H-M   'P 1'
#
loop_
_entity.id
_entity.type
_entity.pdbx_description
1 polymer ?
#
loop_
_entity_poly.entity_id
_entity_poly.type
_entity_poly.pdbx_seq_one_letter_code
_entity_poly.pdbx_strand_id
1 'polypeptide(L)'
;YNELQCGSYAFMDADYGRILDEKGQRIDQGEWENALFILTSVMSHAKADKAICDAGLKAQSVDSGLPVIYGRDDVKYVKCSDEHGVIEDKEGVLRVNDKLRLVPGHCDPTCNVHDWYVGVRNGVVEVVWPVSARGKAY
;
A
#
# COMPACT_ATOMS: atom_id res chain seq x y z
N TYR A 1 26.99 14.02 -12.47
CA TYR A 1 26.89 13.38 -11.15
C TYR A 1 27.83 12.17 -11.11
N ASN A 2 28.42 11.85 -9.96
CA ASN A 2 29.29 10.69 -9.73
C ASN A 2 28.77 9.76 -8.61
N GLU A 3 27.63 10.09 -8.01
CA GLU A 3 26.94 9.30 -6.98
C GLU A 3 25.42 9.42 -7.19
N LEU A 4 24.68 8.37 -6.86
CA LEU A 4 23.22 8.32 -6.84
C LEU A 4 22.73 8.02 -5.42
N GLN A 5 21.59 8.62 -5.05
CA GLN A 5 20.99 8.52 -3.71
C GLN A 5 19.53 8.05 -3.77
N CYS A 6 19.24 7.13 -4.70
CA CYS A 6 17.90 6.60 -4.91
C CYS A 6 17.45 5.74 -3.72
N GLY A 7 16.21 5.91 -3.26
CA GLY A 7 15.62 5.15 -2.15
C GLY A 7 14.39 4.34 -2.58
N SER A 8 13.33 5.02 -2.99
CA SER A 8 12.00 4.43 -3.19
C SER A 8 11.93 3.31 -4.23
N TYR A 9 12.86 3.22 -5.18
CA TYR A 9 12.91 2.17 -6.21
C TYR A 9 12.91 0.74 -5.65
N ALA A 10 13.39 0.56 -4.41
CA ALA A 10 13.43 -0.75 -3.76
C ALA A 10 12.04 -1.27 -3.32
N PHE A 11 11.08 -0.38 -3.11
CA PHE A 11 9.74 -0.69 -2.58
C PHE A 11 8.61 -0.28 -3.50
N MET A 12 8.77 0.87 -4.17
CA MET A 12 7.75 1.60 -4.90
C MET A 12 6.57 2.06 -4.03
N ASP A 13 5.79 2.97 -4.61
CA ASP A 13 4.51 3.45 -4.10
C ASP A 13 3.66 3.98 -5.27
N ALA A 14 2.42 4.38 -4.99
CA ALA A 14 1.49 4.83 -6.02
C ALA A 14 1.85 6.19 -6.63
N ASP A 15 2.55 7.06 -5.90
CA ASP A 15 2.93 8.40 -6.35
C ASP A 15 4.13 8.37 -7.30
N TYR A 16 5.16 7.59 -6.97
CA TYR A 16 6.21 7.26 -7.93
C TYR A 16 5.65 6.43 -9.08
N GLY A 17 4.88 5.39 -8.78
CA GLY A 17 4.41 4.44 -9.78
C GLY A 17 3.64 5.07 -10.95
N ARG A 18 2.96 6.21 -10.72
CA ARG A 18 2.19 6.89 -11.76
C ARG A 18 3.00 7.75 -12.73
N ILE A 19 4.26 8.07 -12.43
CA ILE A 19 5.07 8.87 -13.35
C ILE A 19 5.37 8.06 -14.61
N LEU A 20 5.61 8.77 -15.71
CA LEU A 20 5.78 8.15 -17.02
C LEU A 20 7.27 8.06 -17.39
N ASP A 21 7.65 6.92 -17.95
CA ASP A 21 8.94 6.70 -18.59
C ASP A 21 9.05 7.49 -19.91
N GLU A 22 10.19 7.37 -20.59
CA GLU A 22 10.43 8.02 -21.89
C GLU A 22 9.44 7.61 -23.00
N LYS A 23 8.72 6.49 -22.81
CA LYS A 23 7.71 5.95 -23.74
C LYS A 23 6.28 6.30 -23.33
N GLY A 24 6.09 7.06 -22.24
CA GLY A 24 4.78 7.41 -21.73
C GLY A 24 4.10 6.31 -20.92
N GLN A 25 4.82 5.27 -20.50
CA GLN A 25 4.30 4.18 -19.66
C GLN A 25 4.58 4.45 -18.19
N ARG A 26 3.69 4.00 -17.31
CA ARG A 26 3.91 4.09 -15.86
C ARG A 26 5.14 3.30 -15.47
N ILE A 27 6.00 3.86 -14.61
CA ILE A 27 7.23 3.19 -14.19
C ILE A 27 6.96 1.94 -13.34
N ASP A 28 5.78 1.84 -12.71
CA ASP A 28 5.33 0.62 -12.01
C ASP A 28 4.80 -0.49 -12.94
N GLN A 29 4.84 -0.26 -14.26
CA GLN A 29 4.45 -1.21 -15.31
C GLN A 29 5.63 -1.60 -16.21
N GLY A 30 6.86 -1.61 -15.66
CA GLY A 30 8.00 -2.19 -16.37
C GLY A 30 9.36 -1.86 -15.78
N GLU A 31 9.55 -0.65 -15.27
CA GLU A 31 10.86 -0.22 -14.75
C GLU A 31 11.10 -0.75 -13.32
N TRP A 32 10.08 -0.62 -12.46
CA TRP A 32 10.16 -1.00 -11.06
C TRP A 32 8.92 -1.78 -10.62
N GLU A 33 9.10 -2.72 -9.70
CA GLU A 33 8.04 -3.56 -9.18
C GLU A 33 7.58 -3.09 -7.79
N ASN A 34 6.29 -3.28 -7.49
CA ASN A 34 5.77 -3.03 -6.15
C ASN A 34 6.21 -4.16 -5.21
N ALA A 35 7.04 -3.83 -4.21
CA ALA A 35 7.51 -4.76 -3.19
C ALA A 35 6.99 -4.44 -1.78
N LEU A 36 6.48 -3.23 -1.55
CA LEU A 36 5.85 -2.82 -0.30
C LEU A 36 4.33 -2.85 -0.41
N PHE A 37 3.69 -3.54 0.52
CA PHE A 37 2.24 -3.58 0.63
C PHE A 37 1.80 -3.40 2.07
N ILE A 38 0.69 -2.69 2.26
CA ILE A 38 -0.10 -2.78 3.50
C ILE A 38 -1.05 -3.97 3.33
N LEU A 39 -0.93 -4.96 4.20
CA LEU A 39 -1.89 -6.06 4.29
C LEU A 39 -3.06 -5.61 5.17
N THR A 40 -4.28 -5.68 4.64
CA THR A 40 -5.48 -5.26 5.36
C THR A 40 -6.56 -6.34 5.28
N SER A 41 -7.41 -6.42 6.30
CA SER A 41 -8.56 -7.32 6.33
C SER A 41 -9.86 -6.54 6.27
N VAL A 42 -10.84 -7.04 5.51
CA VAL A 42 -12.21 -6.54 5.55
C VAL A 42 -12.81 -6.88 6.91
N MET A 43 -13.28 -5.86 7.63
CA MET A 43 -13.84 -6.01 8.98
C MET A 43 -15.33 -5.66 9.05
N SER A 44 -15.89 -5.04 8.00
CA SER A 44 -17.32 -4.75 7.89
C SER A 44 -17.76 -4.69 6.42
N HIS A 45 -18.96 -5.20 6.16
CA HIS A 45 -19.63 -5.15 4.85
C HIS A 45 -21.15 -4.97 5.07
N ALA A 46 -21.51 -3.92 5.82
CA ALA A 46 -22.90 -3.65 6.17
C ALA A 46 -23.70 -3.04 5.00
N LYS A 47 -23.02 -2.50 3.99
CA LYS A 47 -23.62 -1.92 2.77
C LYS A 47 -23.21 -2.77 1.58
N ALA A 48 -24.18 -3.10 0.73
CA ALA A 48 -23.97 -4.02 -0.40
C ALA A 48 -22.86 -3.57 -1.37
N ASP A 49 -22.62 -2.26 -1.48
CA ASP A 49 -21.67 -1.65 -2.42
C ASP A 49 -20.33 -1.24 -1.78
N LYS A 50 -20.12 -1.54 -0.49
CA LYS A 50 -18.95 -1.06 0.27
C LYS A 50 -18.43 -2.05 1.30
N ALA A 51 -17.13 -2.29 1.23
CA ALA A 51 -16.38 -2.95 2.28
C ALA A 51 -15.61 -1.91 3.12
N ILE A 52 -15.45 -2.19 4.41
CA ILE A 52 -14.58 -1.44 5.32
C ILE A 52 -13.43 -2.35 5.75
N CYS A 53 -12.21 -1.85 5.62
CA CYS A 53 -10.99 -2.55 6.01
C CYS A 53 -10.30 -1.87 7.19
N ASP A 54 -9.41 -2.60 7.84
CA ASP A 54 -8.67 -2.18 9.04
C ASP A 54 -7.44 -1.28 8.77
N ALA A 55 -7.11 -0.99 7.50
CA ALA A 55 -6.03 -0.07 7.14
C ALA A 55 -6.57 1.34 6.87
N GLY A 56 -6.62 2.16 7.93
CA GLY A 56 -6.92 3.59 7.87
C GLY A 56 -5.70 4.48 7.63
N LEU A 57 -5.78 5.74 8.05
CA LEU A 57 -4.71 6.73 7.99
C LEU A 57 -3.54 6.36 8.91
N LYS A 58 -3.77 5.84 10.12
CA LYS A 58 -2.68 5.52 11.06
C LYS A 58 -1.81 4.34 10.61
N ALA A 59 -2.28 3.56 9.65
CA ALA A 59 -1.52 2.50 9.03
C ALA A 59 -0.65 2.99 7.85
N GLN A 60 -0.75 4.27 7.45
CA GLN A 60 -0.07 4.81 6.28
C GLN A 60 0.04 6.34 6.31
N SER A 61 0.20 6.95 5.14
CA SER A 61 0.03 8.39 4.94
C SER A 61 -0.83 8.66 3.70
N VAL A 62 -1.39 9.86 3.63
CA VAL A 62 -2.15 10.36 2.47
C VAL A 62 -1.61 11.69 1.94
N ASP A 63 -0.38 12.05 2.31
CA ASP A 63 0.33 13.25 1.83
C ASP A 63 0.46 13.26 0.30
N SER A 64 0.70 12.09 -0.30
CA SER A 64 0.69 11.90 -1.77
C SER A 64 -0.57 11.19 -2.31
N GLY A 65 -1.68 11.26 -1.57
CA GLY A 65 -2.95 10.66 -1.96
C GLY A 65 -3.20 9.25 -1.41
N LEU A 66 -4.27 8.62 -1.89
CA LEU A 66 -4.77 7.35 -1.35
C LEU A 66 -3.93 6.15 -1.81
N PRO A 67 -3.90 5.06 -1.04
CA PRO A 67 -3.35 3.79 -1.51
C PRO A 67 -4.19 3.20 -2.66
N VAL A 68 -3.59 2.25 -3.39
CA VAL A 68 -4.21 1.55 -4.50
C VAL A 68 -4.31 0.05 -4.21
N ILE A 69 -5.45 -0.57 -4.51
CA ILE A 69 -5.61 -2.02 -4.37
C ILE A 69 -4.77 -2.72 -5.42
N TYR A 70 -3.94 -3.67 -5.00
CA TYR A 70 -3.01 -4.37 -5.89
C TYR A 70 -3.59 -5.69 -6.44
N GLY A 71 -3.34 -5.95 -7.72
CA GLY A 71 -3.59 -7.25 -8.36
C GLY A 71 -5.04 -7.53 -8.75
N ARG A 72 -5.92 -6.52 -8.69
CA ARG A 72 -7.33 -6.59 -9.09
C ARG A 72 -7.86 -5.19 -9.39
N ASP A 73 -8.91 -5.11 -10.19
CA ASP A 73 -9.50 -3.89 -10.73
C ASP A 73 -11.03 -3.75 -10.48
N ASP A 74 -11.63 -4.75 -9.85
CA ASP A 74 -13.07 -4.84 -9.55
C ASP A 74 -13.48 -4.09 -8.27
N VAL A 75 -12.51 -3.66 -7.45
CA VAL A 75 -12.73 -2.92 -6.20
C VAL A 75 -11.76 -1.74 -6.09
N LYS A 76 -12.13 -0.71 -5.32
CA LYS A 76 -11.31 0.52 -5.21
C LYS A 76 -11.27 1.10 -3.81
N TYR A 77 -10.07 1.37 -3.28
CA TYR A 77 -9.92 2.15 -2.05
C TYR A 77 -10.22 3.63 -2.34
N VAL A 78 -11.19 4.24 -1.63
CA VAL A 78 -11.70 5.58 -1.97
C VAL A 78 -11.68 6.58 -0.82
N LYS A 79 -11.53 6.12 0.42
CA LYS A 79 -11.50 7.01 1.59
C LYS A 79 -10.83 6.30 2.75
N CYS A 80 -10.20 7.06 3.63
CA CYS A 80 -9.79 6.58 4.94
C CYS A 80 -10.25 7.54 6.05
N SER A 81 -10.40 6.98 7.24
CA SER A 81 -10.34 7.67 8.54
C SER A 81 -9.14 7.10 9.31
N ASP A 82 -8.91 7.52 10.54
CA ASP A 82 -7.81 7.05 11.40
C ASP A 82 -7.55 5.54 11.31
N GLU A 83 -8.57 4.71 11.58
CA GLU A 83 -8.41 3.26 11.74
C GLU A 83 -9.16 2.44 10.66
N HIS A 84 -9.79 3.11 9.69
CA HIS A 84 -10.63 2.43 8.70
C HIS A 84 -10.42 2.95 7.29
N GLY A 85 -10.34 2.02 6.34
CA GLY A 85 -10.40 2.29 4.91
C GLY A 85 -11.75 1.89 4.31
N VAL A 86 -12.28 2.71 3.40
CA VAL A 86 -13.50 2.45 2.64
C VAL A 86 -13.12 1.97 1.25
N ILE A 87 -13.65 0.81 0.89
CA ILE A 87 -13.46 0.18 -0.41
C ILE A 87 -14.82 0.17 -1.13
N GLU A 88 -14.86 0.75 -2.32
CA GLU A 88 -15.96 0.52 -3.27
C GLU A 88 -15.92 -0.94 -3.73
N ASP A 89 -17.03 -1.63 -3.52
CA ASP A 89 -17.23 -3.04 -3.86
C ASP A 89 -18.61 -3.18 -4.51
N LYS A 90 -18.75 -2.64 -5.73
CA LYS A 90 -20.05 -2.49 -6.41
C LYS A 90 -20.75 -3.81 -6.68
N GLU A 91 -19.96 -4.85 -6.94
CA GLU A 91 -20.44 -6.20 -7.23
C GLU A 91 -20.57 -7.06 -5.95
N GLY A 92 -20.26 -6.51 -4.77
CA GLY A 92 -20.39 -7.19 -3.48
C GLY A 92 -19.53 -8.46 -3.38
N VAL A 93 -18.34 -8.46 -3.98
CA VAL A 93 -17.48 -9.64 -4.07
C VAL A 93 -16.64 -9.87 -2.82
N LEU A 94 -16.46 -8.85 -1.98
CA LEU A 94 -15.67 -8.95 -0.75
C LEU A 94 -16.50 -9.48 0.42
N ARG A 95 -15.86 -10.23 1.29
CA ARG A 95 -16.43 -10.77 2.53
C ARG A 95 -15.61 -10.33 3.73
N VAL A 96 -16.23 -10.32 4.91
CA VAL A 96 -15.51 -10.12 6.17
C VAL A 96 -14.42 -11.18 6.30
N ASN A 97 -13.22 -10.74 6.72
CA ASN A 97 -11.95 -11.44 6.80
C ASN A 97 -11.21 -11.66 5.46
N ASP A 98 -11.75 -11.22 4.32
CA ASP A 98 -10.96 -11.18 3.09
C ASP A 98 -9.76 -10.25 3.26
N LYS A 99 -8.62 -10.67 2.72
CA LYS A 99 -7.38 -9.90 2.77
C LYS A 99 -7.09 -9.25 1.44
N LEU A 100 -6.64 -8.01 1.52
CA LEU A 100 -6.23 -7.21 0.37
C LEU A 100 -4.81 -6.67 0.60
N ARG A 101 -4.11 -6.44 -0.51
CA ARG A 101 -2.82 -5.75 -0.53
C ARG A 101 -3.04 -4.37 -1.09
N LEU A 102 -2.55 -3.37 -0.37
CA LEU A 102 -2.58 -1.98 -0.79
C LEU A 102 -1.16 -1.52 -1.12
N VAL A 103 -0.95 -0.97 -2.32
CA VAL A 103 0.23 -0.16 -2.62
C VAL A 103 0.03 1.18 -1.90
N PRO A 104 0.96 1.60 -1.02
CA PRO A 104 0.82 2.86 -0.29
C PRO A 104 0.85 4.05 -1.24
N GLY A 105 0.27 5.18 -0.81
CA GLY A 105 0.40 6.44 -1.55
C GLY A 105 1.84 6.93 -1.64
N HIS A 106 2.57 6.81 -0.53
CA HIS A 106 3.98 7.21 -0.39
C HIS A 106 4.68 6.22 0.56
N CYS A 107 5.80 5.62 0.14
CA CYS A 107 6.45 4.55 0.90
C CYS A 107 7.07 5.04 2.22
N ASP A 108 7.84 6.13 2.21
CA ASP A 108 8.63 6.60 3.34
C ASP A 108 7.81 6.93 4.60
N PRO A 109 6.76 7.77 4.54
CA PRO A 109 5.95 8.08 5.71
C PRO A 109 5.12 6.87 6.16
N THR A 110 4.73 5.99 5.22
CA THR A 110 4.05 4.73 5.55
C THR A 110 4.99 3.83 6.36
N CYS A 111 6.22 3.62 5.91
CA CYS A 111 7.21 2.83 6.63
C CYS A 111 7.46 3.37 8.05
N ASN A 112 7.47 4.69 8.23
CA ASN A 112 7.76 5.33 9.52
C ASN A 112 6.64 5.18 10.58
N VAL A 113 5.44 4.72 10.21
CA VAL A 113 4.36 4.43 11.17
C VAL A 113 4.29 2.96 11.60
N HIS A 114 5.16 2.10 11.05
CA HIS A 114 5.22 0.67 11.40
C HIS A 114 6.53 0.31 12.07
N ASP A 115 6.49 -0.58 13.07
CA ASP A 115 7.69 -1.11 13.72
C ASP A 115 8.35 -2.27 12.95
N TRP A 116 7.63 -2.92 12.03
CA TRP A 116 8.08 -4.16 11.38
C TRP A 116 7.74 -4.23 9.89
N TYR A 117 8.60 -4.89 9.12
CA TYR A 117 8.30 -5.45 7.81
C TYR A 117 8.11 -6.96 7.91
N VAL A 118 7.08 -7.48 7.26
CA VAL A 118 6.87 -8.93 7.13
C VAL A 118 7.27 -9.35 5.72
N GLY A 119 8.46 -9.93 5.59
CA GLY A 119 8.98 -10.42 4.30
C GLY A 119 8.35 -11.77 3.95
N VAL A 120 7.65 -11.82 2.82
CA VAL A 120 6.94 -13.01 2.35
C VAL A 120 7.59 -13.55 1.08
N ARG A 121 7.85 -14.86 1.04
CA ARG A 121 8.31 -15.56 -0.16
C ARG A 121 7.51 -16.85 -0.30
N ASN A 122 7.09 -17.20 -1.52
CA ASN A 122 6.31 -18.42 -1.78
C ASN A 122 5.07 -18.59 -0.88
N GLY A 123 4.41 -17.47 -0.53
CA GLY A 123 3.21 -17.48 0.33
C GLY A 123 3.47 -17.71 1.82
N VAL A 124 4.72 -17.75 2.27
CA VAL A 124 5.08 -17.92 3.68
C VAL A 124 5.90 -16.74 4.20
N VAL A 125 5.78 -16.46 5.50
CA VAL A 125 6.63 -15.47 6.17
C VAL A 125 8.03 -16.07 6.30
N GLU A 126 9.00 -15.43 5.63
CA GLU A 126 10.41 -15.83 5.65
C GLU A 126 11.19 -15.04 6.70
N VAL A 127 10.88 -13.75 6.83
CA VAL A 127 11.56 -12.83 7.75
C VAL A 127 10.59 -11.82 8.35
N VAL A 128 10.92 -11.34 9.54
CA VAL A 128 10.30 -10.18 10.17
C VAL A 128 11.42 -9.21 10.56
N TRP A 129 11.50 -8.07 9.86
CA TRP A 129 12.58 -7.10 10.06
C TRP A 129 12.08 -5.87 10.83
N PRO A 130 12.84 -5.38 11.81
CA PRO A 130 12.49 -4.16 12.51
C PRO A 130 12.73 -2.93 11.62
N VAL A 131 11.84 -1.96 11.68
CA VAL A 131 12.07 -0.60 11.16
C VAL A 131 13.00 0.12 12.11
N SER A 132 14.29 -0.18 11.98
CA SER A 132 15.34 0.11 12.97
C SER A 132 15.46 1.59 13.34
N ALA A 133 15.10 2.49 12.41
CA ALA A 133 15.18 3.93 12.58
C ALA A 133 13.82 4.63 12.71
N ARG A 134 12.73 3.89 12.94
CA ARG A 134 11.39 4.47 13.06
C ARG A 134 11.37 5.60 14.11
N GLY A 135 10.84 6.76 13.72
CA GLY A 135 10.69 7.93 14.59
C GLY A 135 11.98 8.58 15.07
N LYS A 136 13.16 8.17 14.56
CA LYS A 136 14.45 8.77 14.92
C LYS A 136 14.69 10.05 14.12
N ALA A 137 14.13 11.15 14.61
CA ALA A 137 14.27 12.50 14.03
C ALA A 137 15.15 13.44 14.89
N TYR A 138 15.96 12.88 15.80
CA TYR A 138 16.81 13.58 16.76
C TYR A 138 18.25 13.09 16.71
#